data_AF-A0A838N2D4-F1
#
_entry.id   AF-A0A838N2D4-F1
#
_cell.length_a   1.000
_cell.length_b   1.000
_cell.length_c   1.000
_cell.angle_alpha   90.00
_cell.angle_beta   90.00
_cell.angle_gamma   90.00
#
_symmetry.space_group_name_H-M   'P 1'
#
loop_
_entity.id
_entity.type
_entity.pdbx_description
1 polymer ?
#
loop_
_entity_poly.entity_id
_entity_poly.type
_entity_poly.pdbx_seq_one_letter_code
_entity_poly.pdbx_strand_id
1 'polypeptide(L)'
;MNVLITAGPTHEPIDPVRFIGNRSSGQMGAALAEAALAAGHQVSLILGPVTANMPQRVRRVDVETSRQMYDAVLGAFPAQDLLIMAAAVADFRPANPSAEKVHRTGKLTIELEPTEDILAAAGAIKRADQRTIG
;
A
#
# COMPACT_ATOMS: atom_id res chain seq x y z
N MET A 1 -6.27 4.52 20.86
CA MET A 1 -5.30 4.97 19.85
C MET A 1 -5.90 4.80 18.48
N ASN A 2 -5.44 5.61 17.54
CA ASN A 2 -5.73 5.55 16.12
C ASN A 2 -4.56 4.81 15.44
N VAL A 3 -4.85 3.65 14.84
CA VAL A 3 -3.85 2.79 14.20
C VAL A 3 -4.07 2.80 12.69
N LEU A 4 -3.03 3.14 11.94
CA LEU A 4 -3.00 3.04 10.49
C LEU A 4 -2.23 1.80 10.08
N ILE A 5 -2.85 0.98 9.23
CA ILE A 5 -2.27 -0.25 8.73
C ILE A 5 -2.29 -0.20 7.21
N THR A 6 -1.18 -0.54 6.56
CA THR A 6 -1.18 -0.86 5.12
C THR A 6 -1.26 -2.37 4.93
N ALA A 7 -1.96 -2.82 3.89
CA ALA A 7 -2.06 -4.25 3.58
C ALA A 7 -2.16 -4.49 2.07
N GLY A 8 -1.87 -5.72 1.65
CA GLY A 8 -1.94 -6.13 0.24
C GLY A 8 -0.72 -5.73 -0.59
N PRO A 9 -0.66 -6.11 -1.87
CA PRO A 9 0.39 -5.70 -2.79
C PRO A 9 0.10 -4.32 -3.38
N THR A 10 1.07 -3.73 -4.08
CA THR A 10 0.78 -2.68 -5.07
C THR A 10 0.96 -3.26 -6.48
N HIS A 11 0.18 -2.74 -7.41
CA HIS A 11 0.16 -3.11 -8.81
C HIS A 11 0.60 -1.90 -9.65
N GLU A 12 1.80 -1.95 -10.20
CA GLU A 12 2.38 -0.89 -11.02
C GLU A 12 2.04 -1.13 -12.50
N PRO A 13 1.17 -0.31 -13.12
CA PRO A 13 0.63 -0.59 -14.45
C PRO A 13 1.72 -0.50 -15.52
N ILE A 14 1.77 -1.51 -16.37
CA ILE A 14 2.54 -1.50 -17.63
C ILE A 14 1.67 -0.93 -18.74
N ASP A 15 0.41 -1.34 -18.77
CA ASP A 15 -0.66 -0.88 -19.65
C ASP A 15 -2.03 -1.10 -18.97
N PRO A 16 -3.18 -0.82 -19.62
CA PRO A 16 -4.50 -0.98 -18.98
C PRO A 16 -4.88 -2.43 -18.60
N VAL A 17 -4.07 -3.43 -18.95
CA VAL A 17 -4.37 -4.86 -18.76
C VAL A 17 -3.32 -5.56 -17.91
N ARG A 18 -2.09 -5.04 -17.88
CA ARG A 18 -0.92 -5.66 -17.25
C ARG A 18 -0.30 -4.74 -16.24
N PHE A 19 0.21 -5.33 -15.16
CA PHE A 19 0.94 -4.64 -14.11
C PHE A 19 2.10 -5.51 -13.60
N ILE A 20 3.01 -4.88 -12.88
CA ILE A 20 4.02 -5.52 -12.04
C ILE A 20 3.51 -5.47 -10.61
N GLY A 21 3.52 -6.61 -9.91
CA GLY A 21 3.02 -6.65 -8.55
C GLY A 21 3.59 -7.81 -7.76
N ASN A 22 3.46 -7.72 -6.44
CA ASN A 22 3.95 -8.71 -5.48
C ASN A 22 2.85 -9.71 -5.11
N ARG A 23 3.22 -10.93 -4.72
CA ARG A 23 2.29 -12.03 -4.40
C ARG A 23 1.71 -11.96 -2.98
N SER A 24 1.44 -10.76 -2.46
CA SER A 24 0.87 -10.61 -1.13
C SER A 24 -0.61 -10.94 -1.14
N SER A 25 -1.07 -11.75 -0.18
CA SER A 25 -2.49 -12.03 0.05
C SER A 25 -3.18 -10.96 0.90
N GLY A 26 -2.41 -10.08 1.56
CA GLY A 26 -2.92 -9.11 2.54
C GLY A 26 -3.41 -9.71 3.86
N GLN A 27 -3.33 -11.04 4.06
CA GLN A 27 -3.86 -11.72 5.24
C GLN A 27 -3.20 -11.27 6.55
N MET A 28 -1.90 -11.00 6.53
CA MET A 28 -1.20 -10.48 7.71
C MET A 28 -1.77 -9.11 8.13
N GLY A 29 -1.96 -8.20 7.17
CA GLY A 29 -2.57 -6.90 7.43
C GLY A 29 -4.00 -7.00 7.95
N ALA A 30 -4.78 -7.95 7.42
CA ALA A 30 -6.13 -8.26 7.94
C ALA A 30 -6.08 -8.71 9.40
N ALA A 31 -5.22 -9.67 9.75
CA ALA A 31 -5.08 -10.18 11.11
C ALA A 31 -4.62 -9.08 12.10
N LEU A 32 -3.70 -8.21 11.68
CA LEU A 32 -3.26 -7.06 12.48
C LEU A 32 -4.40 -6.07 12.72
N ALA A 33 -5.22 -5.80 11.70
CA ALA A 33 -6.40 -4.96 11.83
C ALA A 33 -7.44 -5.56 12.79
N GLU A 34 -7.71 -6.87 12.72
CA GLU A 34 -8.59 -7.56 13.65
C GLU A 34 -8.08 -7.48 15.09
N ALA A 35 -6.79 -7.74 15.30
CA ALA A 35 -6.18 -7.67 16.63
C ALA A 35 -6.26 -6.26 17.23
N ALA A 36 -5.98 -5.22 16.43
CA ALA A 36 -6.08 -3.83 16.89
C ALA A 36 -7.53 -3.43 17.24
N LEU A 37 -8.51 -3.85 16.42
CA LEU A 37 -9.92 -3.64 16.71
C LEU A 37 -10.36 -4.37 17.99
N ALA A 38 -9.92 -5.61 18.18
CA ALA A 38 -10.22 -6.41 19.37
C ALA A 38 -9.63 -5.80 20.65
N ALA A 39 -8.48 -5.13 20.54
CA ALA A 39 -7.87 -4.36 21.61
C ALA A 39 -8.56 -2.99 21.87
N GLY A 40 -9.64 -2.66 21.15
CA GLY A 40 -10.41 -1.43 21.33
C GLY A 40 -9.80 -0.20 20.65
N HIS A 41 -8.94 -0.38 19.65
CA HIS A 41 -8.38 0.72 18.87
C HIS A 41 -9.24 1.08 17.66
N GLN A 42 -9.11 2.32 17.18
CA GLN A 42 -9.68 2.73 15.90
C GLN A 42 -8.68 2.40 14.80
N VAL A 43 -9.13 1.73 13.74
CA VAL A 43 -8.24 1.26 12.67
C VAL A 43 -8.58 1.96 11.36
N SER A 44 -7.59 2.62 10.77
CA SER A 44 -7.57 3.02 9.36
C SER A 44 -6.77 2.00 8.57
N LEU A 45 -7.31 1.50 7.46
CA LEU A 45 -6.68 0.49 6.62
C LEU A 45 -6.49 1.05 5.21
N ILE A 46 -5.25 1.17 4.76
CA ILE A 46 -4.92 1.46 3.37
C ILE A 46 -4.64 0.12 2.69
N LEU A 47 -5.46 -0.23 1.70
CA LEU A 47 -5.50 -1.57 1.16
C LEU A 47 -5.17 -1.59 -0.32
N GLY A 48 -4.10 -2.31 -0.65
CA GLY A 48 -3.75 -2.70 -2.00
C GLY A 48 -4.64 -3.84 -2.55
N PRO A 49 -4.53 -4.19 -3.84
CA PRO A 49 -5.47 -5.13 -4.47
C PRO A 49 -5.37 -6.55 -3.89
N VAL A 50 -6.38 -6.97 -3.14
CA VAL A 50 -6.49 -8.33 -2.58
C VAL A 50 -7.92 -8.85 -2.62
N THR A 51 -8.05 -10.17 -2.60
CA THR A 51 -9.34 -10.87 -2.48
C THR A 51 -9.65 -11.32 -1.05
N ALA A 52 -8.73 -11.10 -0.11
CA ALA A 52 -8.91 -11.49 1.28
C ALA A 52 -10.05 -10.70 1.95
N ASN A 53 -10.81 -11.38 2.80
CA ASN A 53 -11.81 -10.72 3.63
C ASN A 53 -11.11 -9.78 4.61
N MET A 54 -11.57 -8.53 4.64
CA MET A 54 -11.05 -7.51 5.54
C MET A 54 -12.07 -7.22 6.64
N PRO A 55 -11.61 -6.80 7.84
CA PRO A 55 -12.52 -6.57 8.96
C PRO A 55 -13.46 -5.41 8.66
N GLN A 56 -14.76 -5.58 8.89
CA GLN A 56 -15.76 -4.58 8.47
C GLN A 56 -15.70 -3.26 9.26
N ARG A 57 -15.11 -3.26 10.46
CA ARG A 57 -15.09 -2.10 11.37
C ARG A 57 -13.91 -1.13 11.13
N VAL A 58 -13.12 -1.35 10.08
CA VAL A 58 -12.00 -0.45 9.73
C VAL A 58 -12.48 0.72 8.87
N ARG A 59 -11.82 1.87 8.97
CA ARG A 59 -11.91 2.94 7.96
C ARG A 59 -10.99 2.59 6.80
N ARG A 60 -11.56 2.04 5.73
CA ARG A 60 -10.81 1.55 4.56
C ARG A 60 -10.59 2.63 3.51
N VAL A 61 -9.39 2.63 2.90
CA VAL A 61 -9.05 3.37 1.68
C VAL A 61 -8.40 2.37 0.73
N ASP A 62 -8.99 2.20 -0.44
CA ASP A 62 -8.45 1.33 -1.49
C ASP A 62 -7.44 2.08 -2.35
N VAL A 63 -6.32 1.42 -2.62
CA VAL A 63 -5.25 1.91 -3.50
C VAL A 63 -4.82 0.79 -4.42
N GLU A 64 -4.24 1.14 -5.56
CA GLU A 64 -3.71 0.19 -6.53
C GLU A 64 -2.19 0.30 -6.61
N THR A 65 -1.65 1.51 -6.74
CA THR A 65 -0.21 1.73 -6.95
C THR A 65 0.53 2.11 -5.66
N SER A 66 1.85 1.91 -5.67
CA SER A 66 2.77 2.41 -4.65
C SER A 66 2.62 3.92 -4.44
N ARG A 67 2.44 4.69 -5.52
CA ARG A 67 2.22 6.12 -5.44
C ARG A 67 0.92 6.49 -4.71
N GLN A 68 -0.18 5.82 -5.05
CA GLN A 68 -1.44 6.04 -4.35
C GLN A 68 -1.35 5.65 -2.88
N MET A 69 -0.66 4.55 -2.57
CA MET A 69 -0.40 4.14 -1.18
C MET A 69 0.45 5.17 -0.44
N TYR A 70 1.50 5.71 -1.07
CA TYR A 70 2.34 6.78 -0.53
C TYR A 70 1.50 8.01 -0.16
N ASP A 71 0.71 8.51 -1.12
CA ASP A 71 -0.13 9.70 -0.91
C ASP A 71 -1.17 9.45 0.19
N ALA A 72 -1.80 8.27 0.21
CA ALA A 72 -2.76 7.89 1.23
C ALA A 72 -2.13 7.77 2.64
N VAL A 73 -0.93 7.18 2.75
CA VAL A 73 -0.23 7.03 4.02
C VAL A 73 0.17 8.40 4.55
N LEU A 74 0.81 9.25 3.74
CA LEU A 74 1.24 10.58 4.19
C LEU A 74 0.06 11.52 4.48
N GLY A 75 -1.06 11.37 3.77
CA GLY A 75 -2.27 12.12 4.07
C GLY A 75 -2.97 11.66 5.37
N ALA A 76 -2.92 10.37 5.68
CA ALA A 76 -3.62 9.81 6.85
C ALA A 76 -2.79 9.83 8.13
N PHE A 77 -1.48 9.56 8.04
CA PHE A 77 -0.59 9.33 9.18
C PHE A 77 -0.55 10.49 10.20
N PRO A 78 -0.62 11.78 9.81
CA PRO A 78 -0.69 12.88 10.77
C PRO A 78 -1.86 12.81 11.77
N ALA A 79 -2.94 12.08 11.48
CA ALA A 79 -4.08 11.93 12.39
C ALA A 79 -4.03 10.65 13.27
N GLN A 80 -2.91 9.92 13.23
CA GLN A 80 -2.77 8.58 13.82
C GLN A 80 -1.76 8.59 14.96
N ASP A 81 -1.76 7.53 15.77
CA ASP A 81 -0.75 7.31 16.82
C ASP A 81 0.30 6.28 16.38
N LEU A 82 -0.09 5.33 15.53
CA LEU A 82 0.75 4.22 15.08
C LEU A 82 0.53 3.94 13.59
N LEU A 83 1.62 3.77 12.84
CA LEU A 83 1.64 3.22 11.49
C LEU A 83 2.27 1.82 11.49
N ILE A 84 1.60 0.85 10.89
CA ILE A 84 2.11 -0.50 10.63
C ILE A 84 2.12 -0.73 9.12
N MET A 85 3.32 -0.84 8.53
CA MET A 85 3.52 -1.04 7.10
C MET A 85 3.52 -2.54 6.75
N ALA A 86 2.35 -3.16 6.68
CA ALA A 86 2.22 -4.59 6.36
C ALA A 86 1.93 -4.87 4.86
N ALA A 87 1.86 -3.84 4.01
CA ALA A 87 1.73 -4.00 2.57
C ALA A 87 3.04 -4.43 1.89
N ALA A 88 2.93 -5.22 0.83
CA ALA A 88 4.04 -5.57 -0.05
C ALA A 88 4.15 -4.55 -1.20
N VAL A 89 4.66 -3.37 -0.87
CA VAL A 89 4.87 -2.26 -1.82
C VAL A 89 5.92 -2.66 -2.86
N ALA A 90 5.68 -2.32 -4.13
CA ALA A 90 6.66 -2.54 -5.19
C ALA A 90 7.83 -1.55 -5.06
N ASP A 91 9.07 -2.04 -5.12
CA ASP A 91 10.28 -1.20 -5.08
C ASP A 91 10.53 -0.44 -6.39
N PHE A 92 9.91 -0.89 -7.48
CA PHE A 92 10.07 -0.34 -8.81
C PHE A 92 8.74 -0.30 -9.56
N ARG A 93 8.59 0.66 -10.47
CA ARG A 93 7.44 0.81 -11.38
C ARG A 93 7.90 0.99 -12.83
N PRO A 94 7.06 0.69 -13.84
CA PRO A 94 7.36 1.03 -15.22
C PRO A 94 7.60 2.53 -15.38
N ALA A 95 8.75 2.91 -15.96
CA ALA A 95 9.11 4.31 -16.19
C ALA A 95 8.20 4.99 -17.23
N ASN A 96 7.71 4.21 -18.21
CA ASN A 96 6.86 4.68 -19.28
C ASN A 96 5.63 3.76 -19.43
N PRO A 97 4.62 3.87 -18.55
CA PRO A 97 3.39 3.08 -18.67
C PRO A 97 2.60 3.51 -19.92
N SER A 98 2.05 2.54 -20.64
CA SER A 98 1.26 2.79 -21.85
C SER A 98 -0.21 3.05 -21.51
N ALA A 99 -0.82 4.05 -22.15
CA ALA A 99 -2.27 4.27 -22.06
C ALA A 99 -3.08 3.26 -22.91
N GLU A 100 -2.42 2.57 -23.83
CA GLU A 100 -3.02 1.57 -24.70
C GLU A 100 -2.42 0.18 -24.47
N LYS A 101 -3.19 -0.87 -24.77
CA LYS A 101 -2.71 -2.25 -24.65
C LYS A 101 -1.54 -2.48 -25.60
N VAL A 102 -0.37 -2.80 -25.06
CA VAL A 102 0.82 -3.04 -25.90
C VAL A 102 0.63 -4.34 -26.70
N HIS A 103 0.59 -4.23 -28.02
CA HIS A 103 0.37 -5.37 -28.92
C HIS A 103 1.56 -6.33 -28.92
N ARG A 104 1.28 -7.63 -29.12
CA ARG A 104 2.31 -8.65 -29.26
C ARG A 104 2.94 -8.53 -30.66
N THR A 105 4.11 -7.91 -30.73
CA THR A 105 4.92 -7.82 -31.95
C THR A 105 6.27 -8.53 -31.83
N GLY A 106 6.67 -8.95 -30.63
CA GLY A 106 7.95 -9.61 -30.36
C GLY A 106 8.26 -9.68 -28.86
N LYS A 107 9.56 -9.56 -28.52
CA LYS A 107 9.99 -9.38 -27.12
C LYS A 107 9.50 -8.04 -26.59
N LEU A 108 9.02 -8.03 -25.34
CA LEU A 108 8.67 -6.82 -24.61
C LEU A 108 9.77 -6.52 -23.59
N THR A 109 10.34 -5.32 -23.65
CA THR A 109 11.25 -4.79 -22.63
C THR A 109 10.53 -3.70 -21.87
N ILE A 110 10.63 -3.73 -20.54
CA ILE A 110 10.01 -2.76 -19.65
C ILE A 110 11.15 -2.12 -18.86
N GLU A 111 11.32 -0.81 -19.04
CA GLU A 111 12.23 -0.01 -18.22
C GLU A 111 11.57 0.32 -16.89
N LEU A 112 12.30 0.16 -15.79
CA LEU A 112 11.80 0.35 -14.44
C LEU A 112 12.53 1.49 -13.74
N GLU A 113 11.79 2.27 -12.98
CA GLU A 113 12.31 3.31 -12.09
C GLU A 113 11.91 3.03 -10.63
N PRO A 114 12.72 3.45 -9.65
CA PRO A 114 12.42 3.22 -8.24
C PRO A 114 11.16 3.96 -7.79
N THR A 115 10.43 3.38 -6.84
CA THR A 115 9.27 4.01 -6.18
C THR A 115 9.71 4.79 -4.93
N GLU A 116 8.77 5.52 -4.34
CA GLU A 116 8.99 6.27 -3.10
C GLU A 116 9.08 5.35 -1.86
N ASP A 117 10.07 5.59 -0.98
CA ASP A 117 10.12 4.93 0.33
C ASP A 117 9.09 5.52 1.30
N ILE A 118 7.95 4.84 1.40
CA ILE A 118 6.82 5.26 2.24
C ILE A 118 7.20 5.30 3.73
N LEU A 119 7.97 4.33 4.21
CA LEU A 119 8.32 4.24 5.63
C LEU A 119 9.30 5.35 6.02
N ALA A 120 10.29 5.64 5.17
CA ALA A 120 11.21 6.75 5.39
C ALA A 120 10.49 8.09 5.33
N ALA A 121 9.59 8.28 4.36
CA ALA A 121 8.80 9.51 4.23
C ALA A 121 7.86 9.73 5.43
N ALA A 122 7.17 8.68 5.88
CA ALA A 122 6.35 8.73 7.10
C ALA A 122 7.21 9.05 8.34
N GLY A 123 8.41 8.46 8.43
CA GLY A 123 9.37 8.74 9.48
C GLY A 123 9.81 10.21 9.54
N ALA A 124 9.94 10.87 8.38
CA ALA A 124 10.34 12.28 8.29
C ALA A 124 9.27 13.26 8.78
N ILE A 125 7.98 12.91 8.67
CA ILE A 125 6.85 13.75 9.14
C ILE A 125 6.31 13.32 10.52
N LYS A 126 6.90 12.27 11.10
CA LYS A 126 6.45 11.66 12.34
C LYS A 126 6.61 12.61 13.53
N ARG A 127 5.54 12.79 14.32
CA ARG A 127 5.60 13.49 15.60
C ARG A 127 6.30 12.64 16.66
N ALA A 128 6.79 13.29 17.72
CA ALA A 128 7.51 12.62 18.80
C ALA A 128 6.71 11.54 19.54
N ASP A 129 5.38 11.67 19.57
CA ASP A 129 4.46 10.73 20.23
C ASP A 129 4.01 9.57 19.32
N GLN A 130 4.31 9.63 18.02
CA GLN A 130 3.90 8.63 17.04
C GLN A 130 4.92 7.50 16.87
N ARG A 131 4.43 6.33 16.47
CA ARG A 131 5.26 5.14 16.18
C ARG A 131 5.07 4.65 14.75
N THR A 132 6.13 4.07 14.19
CA THR A 132 6.16 3.46 12.85
C THR A 132 6.76 2.07 12.97
N ILE A 133 6.11 1.07 12.38
CA ILE A 133 6.56 -0.32 12.29
C ILE A 133 6.62 -0.68 10.81
N GLY A 134 7.78 -1.20 10.39
CA GLY A 134 8.04 -1.74 9.04
C GLY A 134 8.01 -3.26 9.04
#